data_AF-A0A8C7LX04-F1
#
_entry.id   AF-A0A8C7LX04-F1
#
_cell.length_a   1.000
_cell.length_b   1.000
_cell.length_c   1.000
_cell.angle_alpha   90.00
_cell.angle_beta   90.00
_cell.angle_gamma   90.00
#
_symmetry.space_group_name_H-M   'P 1'
#
loop_
_entity.id
_entity.type
_entity.pdbx_description
1 polymer ?
#
loop_
_entity_poly.entity_id
_entity_poly.type
_entity_poly.pdbx_seq_one_letter_code
_entity_poly.pdbx_strand_id
1 'polypeptide(L)'
;MQLQLIYFVLILHCMEYTDCQQHPSRHRQNKQNQGVSSGCQGGCLTCSDYNGCLSCKPRLFIFLERNGMRQMGVCLPSCPSGFYGTRSPDRNTCTKCRPECDSCFNKNLCMRCRAGYYLHLGKCQESCPESLVCSDTQRECVPKCPADCDACLINDTCTRCRPGLYLLLGKCHHVCPDEFEPNDKLMECSLQVHCAVGEWGEWSPCSRSGKTCGFKWGEETRTREVVQFPSAYGKLCPPIWEKKECVLKRRRCPGQGKGRKGERRGERRNRDNRRDKDSQGEGRRERKKDRERERGEAGDREDSENRNKTEQRRRRGQNRDPVVSPEGGGPEQ
;
A
#
# COMPACT_ATOMS: atom_id res chain seq x y z
N MET A 1 41.03 10.45 -30.17
CA MET A 1 39.92 10.87 -29.28
C MET A 1 39.99 10.27 -27.87
N GLN A 2 41.18 9.96 -27.32
CA GLN A 2 41.32 9.46 -25.93
C GLN A 2 42.19 10.36 -25.02
N LEU A 3 42.89 11.36 -25.57
CA LEU A 3 43.74 12.28 -24.81
C LEU A 3 42.99 13.52 -24.24
N GLN A 4 41.75 13.78 -24.67
CA GLN A 4 40.96 14.91 -24.15
C GLN A 4 40.19 14.59 -22.87
N LEU A 5 39.95 13.31 -22.55
CA LEU A 5 39.20 12.91 -21.36
C LEU A 5 40.06 12.92 -20.09
N ILE A 6 41.38 12.72 -20.20
CA ILE A 6 42.30 12.75 -19.04
C ILE A 6 42.51 14.18 -18.54
N TYR A 7 42.48 15.17 -19.45
CA TYR A 7 42.64 16.59 -19.12
C TYR A 7 41.43 17.14 -18.34
N PHE A 8 40.22 16.65 -18.62
CA PHE A 8 39.00 17.05 -17.89
C PHE A 8 38.92 16.45 -16.48
N VAL A 9 39.48 15.26 -16.26
CA VAL A 9 39.50 14.62 -14.93
C VAL A 9 40.51 15.30 -13.98
N LEU A 10 41.62 15.83 -14.50
CA LEU A 10 42.60 16.57 -13.71
C LEU A 10 42.14 18.01 -13.35
N ILE A 11 41.27 18.63 -14.15
CA ILE A 11 40.78 20.00 -13.87
C ILE A 11 39.65 20.00 -12.82
N LEU A 12 38.83 18.94 -12.74
CA LEU A 12 37.76 18.86 -11.75
C LEU A 12 38.24 18.45 -10.35
N HIS A 13 39.43 17.83 -10.23
CA HIS A 13 40.04 17.51 -8.94
C HIS A 13 40.91 18.63 -8.34
N CYS A 14 41.08 19.77 -9.02
CA CYS A 14 41.89 20.90 -8.53
C CYS A 14 41.05 22.08 -7.98
N MET A 15 39.72 21.99 -7.93
CA MET A 15 38.84 23.07 -7.44
C MET A 15 38.33 22.88 -6.00
N GLU A 16 38.79 21.87 -5.26
CA GLU A 16 38.37 21.64 -3.86
C GLU A 16 39.53 21.56 -2.86
N TYR A 17 40.75 21.95 -3.25
CA TYR A 17 41.89 21.94 -2.33
C TYR A 17 42.68 23.25 -2.38
N THR A 18 42.81 23.88 -1.20
CA THR A 18 43.72 25.00 -0.82
C THR A 18 43.40 26.37 -1.44
N ASP A 19 43.46 27.52 -0.76
CA ASP A 19 43.86 27.96 0.57
C ASP A 19 43.47 29.45 0.66
N CYS A 20 43.13 29.97 1.84
CA CYS A 20 42.97 31.40 2.07
C CYS A 20 43.92 31.81 3.21
N GLN A 21 45.21 31.91 2.90
CA GLN A 21 46.17 32.69 3.66
C GLN A 21 46.43 34.04 2.97
N GLN A 22 46.10 35.11 3.70
CA GLN A 22 46.32 36.49 3.32
C GLN A 22 47.60 37.00 3.98
N HIS A 23 48.51 37.62 3.21
CA HIS A 23 49.48 38.68 3.58
C HIS A 23 50.35 39.03 2.34
N PRO A 24 51.07 40.17 2.26
CA PRO A 24 51.00 41.43 3.02
C PRO A 24 50.99 42.70 2.11
N SER A 25 50.57 43.86 2.64
CA SER A 25 51.14 45.16 2.25
C SER A 25 50.91 46.22 3.32
N ARG A 26 52.00 46.90 3.67
CA ARG A 26 52.19 47.87 4.75
C ARG A 26 51.40 49.16 4.51
N HIS A 27 50.71 49.66 5.55
CA HIS A 27 50.73 51.09 5.84
C HIS A 27 50.96 51.32 7.34
N ARG A 28 51.89 52.22 7.62
CA ARG A 28 52.55 52.48 8.90
C ARG A 28 51.69 53.41 9.76
N GLN A 29 51.44 52.96 11.00
CA GLN A 29 51.17 53.67 12.25
C GLN A 29 50.48 55.04 12.19
N ASN A 30 49.33 55.14 12.86
CA ASN A 30 49.17 56.20 13.85
C ASN A 30 48.70 55.60 15.18
N LYS A 31 49.49 55.85 16.21
CA LYS A 31 49.29 55.43 17.59
C LYS A 31 48.29 56.40 18.19
N GLN A 32 47.04 55.98 18.37
CA GLN A 32 46.18 56.55 19.40
C GLN A 32 45.91 55.50 20.46
N ASN A 33 46.63 55.72 21.55
CA ASN A 33 46.39 55.15 22.85
C ASN A 33 45.01 55.63 23.33
N GLN A 34 43.98 54.84 23.10
CA GLN A 34 42.74 54.91 23.86
C GLN A 34 42.46 53.51 24.36
N GLY A 35 42.47 53.35 25.68
CA GLY A 35 42.18 52.09 26.36
C GLY A 35 40.76 51.61 26.03
N VAL A 36 40.64 50.80 24.99
CA VAL A 36 39.45 50.00 24.72
C VAL A 36 39.73 48.66 25.37
N SER A 37 39.10 48.42 26.52
CA SER A 37 38.99 47.07 27.07
C SER A 37 38.51 46.17 25.94
N SER A 38 39.30 45.16 25.59
CA SER A 38 38.95 44.13 24.60
C SER A 38 37.68 43.43 25.10
N GLY A 39 36.53 43.96 24.69
CA GLY A 39 35.24 43.52 25.19
C GLY A 39 34.94 42.08 24.78
N CYS A 40 34.09 41.42 25.57
CA CYS A 40 33.67 40.06 25.31
C CYS A 40 32.97 39.96 23.94
N GLN A 41 33.42 39.02 23.11
CA GLN A 41 32.87 38.79 21.77
C GLN A 41 31.72 37.75 21.80
N GLY A 42 31.00 37.58 20.68
CA GLY A 42 30.02 36.49 20.54
C GLY A 42 28.76 36.62 21.41
N GLY A 43 28.34 37.83 21.77
CA GLY A 43 27.12 38.04 22.57
C GLY A 43 27.29 37.80 24.07
N CYS A 44 28.53 37.72 24.54
CA CYS A 44 28.89 37.68 25.93
C CYS A 44 28.88 39.08 26.57
N LEU A 45 28.38 39.19 27.81
CA LEU A 45 28.33 40.43 28.60
C LEU A 45 29.55 40.58 29.50
N THR A 46 29.95 39.49 30.16
CA THR A 46 31.13 39.44 31.05
C THR A 46 31.90 38.16 30.77
N CYS A 47 33.23 38.25 30.71
CA CYS A 47 34.11 37.15 30.33
C CYS A 47 35.41 37.21 31.12
N SER A 48 36.11 36.08 31.19
CA SER A 48 37.48 35.97 31.68
C SER A 48 38.30 35.07 30.76
N ASP A 49 39.62 35.26 30.77
CA ASP A 49 40.53 34.50 29.91
C ASP A 49 40.49 32.99 30.17
N TYR A 50 40.17 32.59 31.41
CA TYR A 50 40.19 31.18 31.83
C TYR A 50 38.84 30.47 31.71
N ASN A 51 37.75 31.18 32.01
CA ASN A 51 36.41 30.58 32.05
C ASN A 51 35.60 30.92 30.78
N GLY A 52 36.16 31.69 29.85
CA GLY A 52 35.41 32.21 28.71
C GLY A 52 34.30 33.16 29.14
N CYS A 53 33.11 33.01 28.58
CA CYS A 53 31.96 33.83 28.93
C CYS A 53 31.35 33.43 30.28
N LEU A 54 31.12 34.42 31.14
CA LEU A 54 30.47 34.27 32.46
C LEU A 54 28.97 34.59 32.41
N SER A 55 28.55 35.52 31.54
CA SER A 55 27.15 35.89 31.37
C SER A 55 26.82 36.25 29.92
N CYS A 56 25.70 35.75 29.41
CA CYS A 56 25.25 35.95 28.03
C CYS A 56 24.15 37.01 27.93
N LYS A 57 24.02 37.63 26.75
CA LYS A 57 22.84 38.45 26.44
C LYS A 57 21.54 37.64 26.65
N PRO A 58 20.41 38.28 27.07
CA PRO A 58 19.19 37.57 27.48
C PRO A 58 18.53 36.62 26.46
N ARG A 59 18.89 36.68 25.18
CA ARG A 59 18.38 35.79 24.12
C ARG A 59 19.23 34.55 23.88
N LEU A 60 20.45 34.52 24.41
CA LEU A 60 21.41 33.44 24.19
C LEU A 60 21.41 32.50 25.40
N PHE A 61 21.85 31.26 25.16
CA PHE A 61 22.08 30.25 26.18
C PHE A 61 23.57 30.14 26.46
N ILE A 62 23.96 30.10 27.73
CA ILE A 62 25.31 29.75 28.12
C ILE A 62 25.49 28.23 28.02
N PHE A 63 26.46 27.80 27.25
CA PHE A 63 26.90 26.42 27.12
C PHE A 63 28.32 26.29 27.66
N LEU A 64 28.57 25.24 28.44
CA LEU A 64 29.89 24.98 29.00
C LEU A 64 30.62 23.99 28.11
N GLU A 65 31.44 24.52 27.20
CA GLU A 65 32.24 23.74 26.28
C GLU A 65 33.46 23.16 27.00
N ARG A 66 33.70 21.86 26.83
CA ARG A 66 34.83 21.17 27.44
C ARG A 66 35.93 20.96 26.39
N ASN A 67 37.11 21.52 26.66
CA ASN A 67 38.32 21.27 25.86
C ASN A 67 39.40 20.66 26.77
N GLY A 68 39.53 19.34 26.74
CA GLY A 68 40.37 18.58 27.68
C GLY A 68 39.88 18.68 29.13
N MET A 69 40.70 19.28 29.99
CA MET A 69 40.37 19.55 31.41
C MET A 69 39.73 20.92 31.64
N ARG A 70 39.71 21.79 30.62
CA ARG A 70 39.14 23.13 30.73
C ARG A 70 37.65 23.11 30.39
N GLN A 71 36.87 23.94 31.10
CA GLN A 71 35.47 24.16 30.83
C GLN A 71 35.25 25.67 30.67
N MET A 72 34.85 26.09 29.47
CA MET A 72 34.69 27.50 29.12
C MET A 72 33.24 27.78 28.73
N GLY A 73 32.70 28.90 29.19
CA GLY A 73 31.37 29.36 28.82
C GLY A 73 31.35 29.98 27.43
N VAL A 74 30.38 29.58 26.62
CA VAL A 74 30.13 30.09 25.27
C VAL A 74 28.66 30.44 25.15
N CYS A 75 28.34 31.57 24.53
CA CYS A 75 26.96 31.97 24.30
C CYS A 75 26.47 31.46 22.94
N LEU A 76 25.41 30.65 22.94
CA LEU A 76 24.84 30.05 21.74
C LEU A 76 23.38 30.47 21.55
N PRO A 77 22.91 30.64 20.30
CA PRO A 77 21.50 30.89 20.01
C PRO A 77 20.62 29.65 20.26
N SER A 78 21.20 28.45 20.24
CA SER A 78 20.51 27.19 20.49
C SER A 78 21.50 26.18 21.06
N CYS A 79 21.02 25.28 21.92
CA CYS A 79 21.87 24.27 22.56
C CYS A 79 22.28 23.17 21.57
N PRO A 80 23.53 22.66 21.68
CA PRO A 80 24.02 21.59 20.83
C PRO A 80 23.30 20.25 21.12
N SER A 81 23.47 19.28 20.22
CA SER A 81 22.89 17.93 20.39
C SER A 81 23.28 17.31 21.73
N GLY A 82 22.33 16.63 22.38
CA GLY A 82 22.50 16.10 23.75
C GLY A 82 22.31 17.14 24.86
N PHE A 83 21.92 18.38 24.53
CA PHE A 83 21.57 19.42 25.50
C PHE A 83 20.23 20.06 25.14
N TYR A 84 19.49 20.52 26.16
CA TYR A 84 18.27 21.29 26.01
C TYR A 84 18.40 22.65 26.70
N GLY A 85 17.71 23.66 26.17
CA GLY A 85 17.73 25.01 26.72
C GLY A 85 16.84 25.14 27.95
N THR A 86 17.39 25.65 29.05
CA THR A 86 16.63 26.03 30.26
C THR A 86 16.66 27.55 30.40
N ARG A 87 15.49 28.20 30.46
CA ARG A 87 15.39 29.64 30.71
C ARG A 87 15.07 29.87 32.18
N SER A 88 15.87 30.71 32.83
CA SER A 88 15.70 31.10 34.24
C SER A 88 15.79 32.62 34.34
N PRO A 89 15.25 33.24 35.41
CA PRO A 89 15.31 34.69 35.59
C PRO A 89 16.73 35.25 35.53
N ASP A 90 17.72 34.47 35.99
CA ASP A 90 19.11 34.90 36.08
C ASP A 90 19.91 34.70 34.79
N ARG A 91 19.70 33.57 34.10
CA ARG A 91 20.38 33.24 32.84
C ARG A 91 19.70 32.08 32.11
N ASN A 92 19.86 32.02 30.80
CA ASN A 92 19.49 30.83 30.03
C ASN A 92 20.71 29.92 29.91
N THR A 93 20.56 28.64 30.21
CA THR A 93 21.66 27.65 30.24
C THR A 93 21.33 26.45 29.38
N CYS A 94 22.33 25.87 28.72
CA CYS A 94 22.23 24.58 28.06
C CYS A 94 22.49 23.46 29.06
N THR A 95 21.47 22.64 29.31
CA THR A 95 21.51 21.54 30.28
C THR A 95 21.60 20.21 29.55
N LYS A 96 22.50 19.32 29.99
CA LYS A 96 22.70 18.01 29.36
C LYS A 96 21.45 17.14 29.51
N CYS A 97 21.12 16.39 28.46
CA CYS A 97 20.10 15.34 28.49
C CYS A 97 20.51 14.19 29.43
N ARG A 98 19.54 13.32 29.76
CA ARG A 98 19.83 12.08 30.49
C ARG A 98 20.77 11.15 29.69
N PRO A 99 21.58 10.29 30.35
CA PRO A 99 22.57 9.46 29.67
C PRO A 99 22.00 8.55 28.58
N GLU A 100 20.77 8.07 28.74
CA GLU A 100 20.08 7.13 27.84
C GLU A 100 19.50 7.84 26.61
N CYS A 101 19.57 9.18 26.57
CA CYS A 101 18.91 10.04 25.61
C CYS A 101 19.92 10.82 24.76
N ASP A 102 19.83 10.67 23.44
CA ASP A 102 20.68 11.39 22.48
C ASP A 102 20.19 12.83 22.23
N SER A 103 18.87 13.04 22.25
CA SER A 103 18.27 14.39 22.17
C SER A 103 17.00 14.46 23.01
N CYS A 104 16.85 15.54 23.77
CA CYS A 104 15.72 15.74 24.66
C CYS A 104 15.13 17.14 24.50
N PHE A 105 13.83 17.24 24.71
CA PHE A 105 13.12 18.51 24.77
C PHE A 105 13.30 19.17 26.15
N ASN A 106 13.27 18.36 27.21
CA ASN A 106 13.57 18.76 28.58
C ASN A 106 14.13 17.57 29.38
N LYS A 107 14.41 17.75 30.67
CA LYS A 107 14.96 16.71 31.56
C LYS A 107 14.16 15.39 31.60
N ASN A 108 12.85 15.45 31.34
CA ASN A 108 11.93 14.32 31.47
C ASN A 108 11.41 13.81 30.12
N LEU A 109 11.55 14.59 29.05
CA LEU A 109 11.06 14.27 27.72
C LEU A 109 12.23 14.13 26.74
N CYS A 110 12.59 12.89 26.47
CA CYS A 110 13.49 12.49 25.42
C CYS A 110 12.77 12.48 24.06
N MET A 111 13.46 12.90 23.02
CA MET A 111 13.00 12.84 21.63
C MET A 111 13.67 11.71 20.86
N ARG A 112 14.90 11.32 21.23
CA ARG A 112 15.61 10.21 20.59
C ARG A 112 16.51 9.50 21.59
N CYS A 113 16.36 8.18 21.69
CA CYS A 113 17.16 7.35 22.58
C CYS A 113 18.50 6.95 21.96
N ARG A 114 19.47 6.73 22.85
CA ARG A 114 20.76 6.13 22.47
C ARG A 114 20.56 4.68 22.05
N ALA A 115 21.46 4.15 21.23
CA ALA A 115 21.48 2.72 20.89
C ALA A 115 21.45 1.84 22.16
N GLY A 116 20.64 0.79 22.13
CA GLY A 116 20.35 -0.08 23.29
C GLY A 116 19.18 0.39 24.17
N TYR A 117 18.63 1.58 23.91
CA TYR A 117 17.43 2.09 24.59
C TYR A 117 16.32 2.40 23.58
N TYR A 118 15.08 2.20 24.01
CA TYR A 118 13.87 2.35 23.21
C TYR A 118 12.98 3.44 23.80
N LEU A 119 12.47 4.32 22.95
CA LEU A 119 11.59 5.42 23.34
C LEU A 119 10.19 4.91 23.67
N HIS A 120 9.68 5.28 24.83
CA HIS A 120 8.32 5.02 25.25
C HIS A 120 7.79 6.19 26.09
N LEU A 121 6.72 6.85 25.62
CA LEU A 121 6.12 8.02 26.27
C LEU A 121 7.16 9.10 26.65
N GLY A 122 8.13 9.33 25.77
CA GLY A 122 9.19 10.32 25.96
C GLY A 122 10.28 9.92 26.95
N LYS A 123 10.35 8.65 27.38
CA LYS A 123 11.44 8.11 28.19
C LYS A 123 12.18 7.02 27.44
N CYS A 124 13.48 6.91 27.69
CA CYS A 124 14.31 5.85 27.14
C CYS A 124 14.46 4.73 28.16
N GLN A 125 14.23 3.48 27.72
CA GLN A 125 14.30 2.29 28.55
C GLN A 125 14.93 1.13 27.77
N GLU A 126 15.58 0.20 28.47
CA GLU A 126 16.26 -0.94 27.85
C GLU A 126 15.27 -2.02 27.36
N SER A 127 14.12 -2.13 28.04
CA SER A 127 13.06 -3.09 27.72
C SER A 127 11.69 -2.41 27.66
N CYS A 128 10.86 -2.81 26.71
CA CYS A 128 9.49 -2.31 26.57
C CYS A 128 8.52 -2.93 27.59
N PRO A 129 7.46 -2.21 28.00
CA PRO A 129 6.43 -2.75 28.89
C PRO A 129 5.66 -3.90 28.22
N GLU A 130 4.92 -4.65 29.03
CA GLU A 130 4.03 -5.72 28.54
C GLU A 130 3.10 -5.15 27.46
N SER A 131 2.89 -5.92 26.37
CA SER A 131 2.19 -5.58 25.11
C SER A 131 2.99 -4.86 24.01
N LEU A 132 4.18 -4.33 24.30
CA LEU A 132 5.05 -3.70 23.28
C LEU A 132 6.33 -4.52 23.04
N VAL A 133 6.97 -4.28 21.90
CA VAL A 133 8.25 -4.88 21.52
C VAL A 133 9.26 -3.81 21.16
N CYS A 134 10.53 -4.13 21.38
CA CYS A 134 11.66 -3.27 21.05
C CYS A 134 11.86 -3.24 19.53
N SER A 135 11.74 -2.08 18.90
CA SER A 135 12.06 -1.90 17.47
C SER A 135 13.42 -1.26 17.29
N ASP A 136 14.39 -2.00 16.77
CA ASP A 136 15.74 -1.48 16.50
C ASP A 136 15.77 -0.45 15.37
N THR A 137 14.88 -0.59 14.39
CA THR A 137 14.81 0.32 13.24
C THR A 137 14.28 1.69 13.65
N GLN A 138 13.28 1.73 14.53
CA GLN A 138 12.67 2.97 15.01
C GLN A 138 13.36 3.48 16.28
N ARG A 139 14.02 2.60 17.05
CA ARG A 139 14.50 2.85 18.42
C ARG A 139 13.39 3.26 19.38
N GLU A 140 12.23 2.63 19.20
CA GLU A 140 11.02 2.91 19.97
C GLU A 140 10.37 1.60 20.40
N CYS A 141 9.52 1.69 21.43
CA CYS A 141 8.63 0.61 21.81
C CYS A 141 7.40 0.64 20.93
N VAL A 142 7.24 -0.38 20.09
CA VAL A 142 6.17 -0.48 19.11
C VAL A 142 5.21 -1.62 19.45
N PRO A 143 3.96 -1.59 18.98
CA PRO A 143 3.04 -2.71 19.14
C PRO A 143 3.57 -3.98 18.47
N LYS A 144 3.22 -5.14 19.02
CA LYS A 144 3.56 -6.43 18.41
C LYS A 144 2.60 -6.69 17.24
N CYS A 145 3.07 -6.47 16.02
CA CYS A 145 2.26 -6.66 14.83
C CYS A 145 2.07 -8.14 14.46
N PRO A 146 0.98 -8.49 13.75
CA PRO A 146 0.77 -9.82 13.20
C PRO A 146 1.86 -10.21 12.21
N ALA A 147 2.00 -11.52 11.95
CA ALA A 147 3.04 -12.04 11.06
C ALA A 147 2.98 -11.47 9.63
N ASP A 148 1.80 -11.09 9.15
CA ASP A 148 1.61 -10.59 7.78
C ASP A 148 1.68 -9.05 7.67
N CYS A 149 1.98 -8.39 8.79
CA CYS A 149 1.94 -6.94 8.93
C CYS A 149 3.32 -6.38 9.29
N ASP A 150 3.77 -5.36 8.55
CA ASP A 150 5.04 -4.66 8.80
C ASP A 150 4.90 -3.52 9.80
N ALA A 151 3.76 -2.82 9.78
CA ALA A 151 3.47 -1.76 10.74
C ALA A 151 1.99 -1.77 11.10
N CYS A 152 1.70 -1.64 12.40
CA CYS A 152 0.35 -1.69 12.95
C CYS A 152 0.16 -0.57 13.98
N LEU A 153 -1.08 -0.08 14.11
CA LEU A 153 -1.42 0.91 15.13
C LEU A 153 -1.57 0.26 16.51
N ILE A 154 -2.21 -0.91 16.51
CA ILE A 154 -2.39 -1.81 17.63
C ILE A 154 -2.16 -3.23 17.12
N ASN A 155 -2.05 -4.21 18.03
CA ASN A 155 -1.72 -5.59 17.70
C ASN A 155 -2.59 -6.23 16.60
N ASP A 156 -3.83 -5.76 16.38
CA ASP A 156 -4.74 -6.32 15.38
C ASP A 156 -5.09 -5.39 14.20
N THR A 157 -4.64 -4.12 14.23
CA THR A 157 -4.95 -3.15 13.18
C THR A 157 -3.69 -2.79 12.42
N CYS A 158 -3.50 -3.46 11.29
CA CYS A 158 -2.40 -3.22 10.38
C CYS A 158 -2.57 -1.91 9.61
N THR A 159 -1.49 -1.15 9.46
CA THR A 159 -1.42 0.06 8.63
C THR A 159 -0.52 -0.14 7.42
N ARG A 160 0.35 -1.16 7.43
CA ARG A 160 1.20 -1.51 6.31
C ARG A 160 1.46 -3.01 6.28
N CYS A 161 1.04 -3.65 5.21
CA CYS A 161 1.27 -5.07 5.01
C CYS A 161 2.68 -5.38 4.54
N ARG A 162 3.11 -6.62 4.78
CA ARG A 162 4.33 -7.16 4.17
C ARG A 162 4.26 -7.11 2.65
N PRO A 163 5.42 -7.05 1.96
CA PRO A 163 5.45 -7.08 0.50
C PRO A 163 4.68 -8.28 -0.07
N GLY A 164 3.84 -8.02 -1.09
CA GLY A 164 3.02 -9.04 -1.74
C GLY A 164 1.67 -9.31 -1.08
N LEU A 165 1.26 -8.52 -0.08
CA LEU A 165 -0.05 -8.57 0.53
C LEU A 165 -0.79 -7.23 0.37
N TYR A 166 -2.11 -7.30 0.32
CA TYR A 166 -3.00 -6.16 0.16
C TYR A 166 -3.71 -5.83 1.46
N LEU A 167 -3.70 -4.55 1.83
CA LEU A 167 -4.39 -4.05 3.01
C LEU A 167 -5.90 -3.93 2.74
N LEU A 168 -6.72 -4.48 3.63
CA LEU A 168 -8.18 -4.30 3.64
C LEU A 168 -8.67 -4.23 5.08
N LEU A 169 -9.33 -3.14 5.46
CA LEU A 169 -9.94 -2.96 6.78
C LEU A 169 -8.98 -3.28 7.95
N GLY A 170 -7.72 -2.89 7.83
CA GLY A 170 -6.70 -3.13 8.86
C GLY A 170 -6.13 -4.54 8.90
N LYS A 171 -6.44 -5.39 7.91
CA LYS A 171 -5.90 -6.75 7.78
C LYS A 171 -5.19 -6.91 6.45
N CYS A 172 -4.21 -7.81 6.43
CA CYS A 172 -3.44 -8.11 5.24
C CYS A 172 -3.96 -9.38 4.59
N HIS A 173 -4.16 -9.33 3.28
CA HIS A 173 -4.69 -10.42 2.49
C HIS A 173 -3.74 -10.74 1.34
N HIS A 174 -3.43 -12.01 1.14
CA HIS A 174 -2.67 -12.45 -0.05
C HIS A 174 -3.51 -12.33 -1.33
N VAL A 175 -4.82 -12.51 -1.22
CA VAL A 175 -5.80 -12.36 -2.31
C VAL A 175 -6.99 -11.56 -1.76
N CYS A 176 -7.40 -10.52 -2.47
CA CYS A 176 -8.53 -9.70 -2.06
C CYS A 176 -9.84 -10.54 -2.07
N PRO A 177 -10.70 -10.39 -1.05
CA PRO A 177 -12.01 -11.04 -1.00
C PRO A 177 -12.93 -10.67 -2.17
N ASP A 178 -14.03 -11.42 -2.32
CA ASP A 178 -15.08 -11.12 -3.30
C ASP A 178 -15.60 -9.68 -3.14
N GLU A 179 -15.94 -9.03 -4.26
CA GLU A 179 -16.27 -7.60 -4.39
C GLU A 179 -15.08 -6.63 -4.25
N PHE A 180 -13.86 -7.13 -4.02
CA PHE A 180 -12.63 -6.32 -4.02
C PHE A 180 -11.63 -6.78 -5.10
N GLU A 181 -10.81 -5.86 -5.57
CA GLU A 181 -9.72 -6.09 -6.52
C GLU A 181 -8.39 -5.55 -5.96
N PRO A 182 -7.26 -6.18 -6.31
CA PRO A 182 -5.95 -5.69 -5.90
C PRO A 182 -5.61 -4.37 -6.60
N ASN A 183 -5.19 -3.39 -5.82
CA ASN A 183 -4.62 -2.15 -6.32
C ASN A 183 -3.11 -2.13 -6.04
N ASP A 184 -2.32 -2.56 -7.01
CA ASP A 184 -0.86 -2.67 -6.89
C ASP A 184 -0.16 -1.33 -6.59
N LYS A 185 -0.76 -0.20 -6.97
CA LYS A 185 -0.18 1.13 -6.71
C LYS A 185 -0.28 1.53 -5.25
N LEU A 186 -1.35 1.08 -4.59
CA LEU A 186 -1.65 1.42 -3.20
C LEU A 186 -1.40 0.24 -2.25
N MET A 187 -1.14 -0.96 -2.78
CA MET A 187 -1.01 -2.22 -2.04
C MET A 187 -2.21 -2.46 -1.11
N GLU A 188 -3.40 -2.17 -1.62
CA GLU A 188 -4.67 -2.28 -0.90
C GLU A 188 -5.72 -3.00 -1.75
N CYS A 189 -6.76 -3.52 -1.10
CA CYS A 189 -7.93 -4.04 -1.79
C CYS A 189 -8.93 -2.90 -2.01
N SER A 190 -9.15 -2.53 -3.26
CA SER A 190 -10.16 -1.55 -3.66
C SER A 190 -11.46 -2.26 -4.05
N LEU A 191 -12.61 -1.58 -3.94
CA LEU A 191 -13.88 -2.15 -4.38
C LEU A 191 -13.87 -2.35 -5.90
N GLN A 192 -14.35 -3.52 -6.34
CA GLN A 192 -14.55 -3.81 -7.75
C GLN A 192 -15.56 -2.85 -8.34
N VAL A 193 -15.16 -2.16 -9.40
CA VAL A 193 -16.10 -1.34 -10.17
C VAL A 193 -16.82 -2.23 -11.16
N HIS A 194 -18.14 -2.35 -11.05
CA HIS A 194 -18.97 -3.05 -12.03
C HIS A 194 -19.44 -2.11 -13.12
N CYS A 195 -19.78 -2.67 -14.29
CA CYS A 195 -20.34 -1.84 -15.33
C CYS A 195 -21.76 -1.36 -14.98
N ALA A 196 -21.98 -0.06 -15.06
CA ALA A 196 -23.30 0.55 -15.00
C ALA A 196 -23.64 1.18 -16.35
N VAL A 197 -24.86 0.95 -16.82
CA VAL A 197 -25.40 1.48 -18.07
C VAL A 197 -26.53 2.44 -17.76
N GLY A 198 -26.69 3.44 -18.63
CA GLY A 198 -27.72 4.45 -18.51
C GLY A 198 -29.09 3.95 -18.91
N GLU A 199 -30.05 4.87 -18.85
CA GLU A 199 -31.38 4.63 -19.38
C GLU A 199 -31.34 4.40 -20.90
N TRP A 200 -32.34 3.69 -21.39
CA TRP A 200 -32.48 3.46 -22.80
C TRP A 200 -32.86 4.75 -23.52
N GLY A 201 -32.19 5.04 -24.63
CA GLY A 201 -32.63 6.06 -25.58
C GLY A 201 -33.95 5.70 -26.25
N GLU A 202 -34.51 6.68 -26.95
CA GLU A 202 -35.73 6.48 -27.73
C GLU A 202 -35.54 5.43 -28.83
N TRP A 203 -36.62 4.72 -29.15
CA TRP A 203 -36.63 3.78 -30.27
C TRP A 203 -36.47 4.53 -31.58
N SER A 204 -35.58 4.04 -32.45
CA SER A 204 -35.47 4.55 -33.81
C SER A 204 -36.79 4.37 -34.56
N PRO A 205 -37.05 5.16 -35.61
CA PRO A 205 -38.16 4.88 -36.51
C PRO A 205 -38.09 3.46 -37.09
N CYS A 206 -39.25 2.83 -37.26
CA CYS A 206 -39.37 1.48 -37.80
C CYS A 206 -38.73 1.34 -39.20
N SER A 207 -37.61 0.63 -39.27
CA SER A 207 -36.82 0.42 -40.49
C SER A 207 -37.41 -0.69 -41.36
N ARG A 208 -37.27 -0.53 -42.67
CA ARG A 208 -37.83 -1.44 -43.70
C ARG A 208 -36.87 -2.54 -44.15
N SER A 209 -35.71 -2.68 -43.49
CA SER A 209 -34.68 -3.68 -43.79
C SER A 209 -34.37 -3.76 -45.30
N GLY A 210 -34.22 -2.59 -45.95
CA GLY A 210 -33.89 -2.45 -47.38
C GLY A 210 -35.00 -2.76 -48.39
N LYS A 211 -36.21 -3.15 -47.98
CA LYS A 211 -37.31 -3.49 -48.90
C LYS A 211 -38.20 -2.27 -49.21
N THR A 212 -38.60 -2.09 -50.47
CA THR A 212 -39.43 -0.94 -50.91
C THR A 212 -40.93 -1.23 -50.95
N CYS A 213 -41.33 -2.51 -51.02
CA CYS A 213 -42.74 -2.92 -51.01
C CYS A 213 -42.94 -4.35 -50.43
N GLY A 214 -44.17 -4.71 -50.06
CA GLY A 214 -44.53 -6.10 -49.70
C GLY A 214 -44.28 -6.58 -48.27
N PHE A 215 -43.64 -5.81 -47.39
CA PHE A 215 -43.37 -6.18 -45.98
C PHE A 215 -44.43 -5.64 -45.02
N LYS A 216 -44.73 -6.43 -43.97
CA LYS A 216 -45.66 -6.10 -42.87
C LYS A 216 -44.93 -5.76 -41.56
N TRP A 217 -43.67 -6.19 -41.45
CA TRP A 217 -42.84 -6.06 -40.26
C TRP A 217 -41.59 -5.28 -40.61
N GLY A 218 -41.12 -4.45 -39.69
CA GLY A 218 -39.85 -3.76 -39.71
C GLY A 218 -39.10 -3.98 -38.39
N GLU A 219 -37.97 -3.32 -38.23
CA GLU A 219 -37.16 -3.36 -37.00
C GLU A 219 -36.93 -1.94 -36.47
N GLU A 220 -37.11 -1.77 -35.17
CA GLU A 220 -36.72 -0.59 -34.40
C GLU A 220 -35.52 -0.96 -33.55
N THR A 221 -34.56 -0.04 -33.45
CA THR A 221 -33.36 -0.21 -32.64
C THR A 221 -33.28 0.92 -31.64
N ARG A 222 -32.84 0.61 -30.43
CA ARG A 222 -32.48 1.61 -29.42
C ARG A 222 -31.11 1.32 -28.87
N THR A 223 -30.46 2.35 -28.34
CA THR A 223 -29.15 2.27 -27.72
C THR A 223 -29.19 2.92 -26.35
N ARG A 224 -28.29 2.49 -25.47
CA ARG A 224 -28.01 3.12 -24.18
C ARG A 224 -26.51 3.27 -24.02
N GLU A 225 -26.11 4.24 -23.21
CA GLU A 225 -24.70 4.53 -22.97
C GLU A 225 -24.19 3.78 -21.73
N VAL A 226 -22.88 3.53 -21.70
CA VAL A 226 -22.21 3.02 -20.51
C VAL A 226 -21.88 4.21 -19.62
N VAL A 227 -22.45 4.25 -18.41
CA VAL A 227 -22.25 5.32 -17.43
C VAL A 227 -21.01 5.06 -16.58
N GLN A 228 -20.75 3.79 -16.29
CA GLN A 228 -19.58 3.36 -15.54
C GLN A 228 -18.98 2.14 -16.23
N PHE A 229 -17.71 2.26 -16.62
CA PHE A 229 -16.98 1.13 -17.18
C PHE A 229 -16.54 0.18 -16.05
N PRO A 230 -16.56 -1.13 -16.30
CA PRO A 230 -16.11 -2.10 -15.31
C PRO A 230 -14.60 -2.04 -15.14
N SER A 231 -14.16 -2.34 -13.93
CA SER A 231 -12.78 -2.67 -13.60
C SER A 231 -12.36 -4.01 -14.21
N ALA A 232 -11.08 -4.38 -14.07
CA ALA A 232 -10.54 -5.63 -14.60
C ALA A 232 -11.25 -6.88 -14.05
N TYR A 233 -11.68 -6.82 -12.78
CA TYR A 233 -12.39 -7.88 -12.09
C TYR A 233 -13.91 -7.63 -12.01
N GLY A 234 -14.37 -6.50 -12.55
CA GLY A 234 -15.76 -6.10 -12.55
C GLY A 234 -16.64 -6.89 -13.52
N LYS A 235 -17.94 -6.95 -13.22
CA LYS A 235 -18.93 -7.55 -14.11
C LYS A 235 -19.02 -6.76 -15.41
N LEU A 236 -18.98 -7.47 -16.55
CA LEU A 236 -19.09 -6.90 -17.89
C LEU A 236 -20.39 -6.14 -18.10
N CYS A 237 -20.37 -5.17 -19.03
CA CYS A 237 -21.55 -4.40 -19.36
C CYS A 237 -22.66 -5.27 -19.95
N PRO A 238 -23.91 -5.10 -19.50
CA PRO A 238 -25.05 -5.68 -20.20
C PRO A 238 -25.18 -5.06 -21.61
N PRO A 239 -25.97 -5.66 -22.52
CA PRO A 239 -26.08 -5.19 -23.90
C PRO A 239 -26.45 -3.70 -24.00
N ILE A 240 -25.70 -2.95 -24.80
CA ILE A 240 -25.88 -1.50 -24.98
C ILE A 240 -26.81 -1.15 -26.14
N TRP A 241 -27.26 -2.15 -26.90
CA TRP A 241 -28.21 -2.00 -27.99
C TRP A 241 -29.27 -3.07 -27.91
N GLU A 242 -30.46 -2.74 -28.37
CA GLU A 242 -31.58 -3.65 -28.43
C GLU A 242 -32.33 -3.44 -29.74
N LYS A 243 -32.87 -4.53 -30.29
CA LYS A 243 -33.73 -4.50 -31.46
C LYS A 243 -35.09 -5.11 -31.15
N LYS A 244 -36.14 -4.51 -31.70
CA LYS A 244 -37.51 -4.97 -31.55
C LYS A 244 -38.24 -4.91 -32.89
N GLU A 245 -39.15 -5.87 -33.11
CA GLU A 245 -40.01 -5.87 -34.30
C GLU A 245 -41.14 -4.85 -34.18
N CYS A 246 -41.42 -4.16 -35.28
CA CYS A 246 -42.48 -3.16 -35.42
C CYS A 246 -43.37 -3.48 -36.63
N VAL A 247 -44.63 -3.05 -36.61
CA VAL A 247 -45.59 -3.33 -37.69
C VAL A 247 -45.69 -2.12 -38.61
N LEU A 248 -45.48 -2.33 -39.91
CA LEU A 248 -45.58 -1.27 -40.93
C LEU A 248 -46.82 -1.45 -41.81
N LYS A 249 -47.38 -0.31 -42.24
CA LYS A 249 -48.40 -0.29 -43.29
C LYS A 249 -47.83 -0.89 -44.58
N ARG A 250 -48.42 -2.01 -45.00
CA ARG A 250 -47.98 -2.79 -46.16
C ARG A 250 -48.20 -2.00 -47.45
N ARG A 251 -47.10 -1.62 -48.12
CA ARG A 251 -47.16 -1.04 -49.47
C ARG A 251 -47.31 -2.15 -50.51
N ARG A 252 -48.24 -1.99 -51.46
CA ARG A 252 -48.40 -2.90 -52.60
C ARG A 252 -47.23 -2.68 -53.56
N CYS A 253 -46.61 -3.76 -54.02
CA CYS A 253 -45.56 -3.68 -55.03
C CYS A 253 -46.19 -3.31 -56.39
N PRO A 254 -45.64 -2.33 -57.11
CA PRO A 254 -46.01 -2.11 -58.52
C PRO A 254 -45.75 -3.43 -59.29
N GLY A 255 -46.78 -3.98 -59.92
CA GLY A 255 -46.68 -5.23 -60.69
C GLY A 255 -47.37 -6.48 -60.10
N GLN A 256 -47.88 -6.45 -58.86
CA GLN A 256 -48.74 -7.55 -58.36
C GLN A 256 -50.22 -7.24 -58.65
N GLY A 257 -50.60 -7.49 -59.90
CA GLY A 257 -51.99 -7.73 -60.28
C GLY A 257 -52.60 -8.85 -59.44
N LYS A 258 -53.92 -8.76 -59.24
CA LYS A 258 -54.76 -9.65 -58.41
C LYS A 258 -54.45 -11.14 -58.63
N GLY A 259 -53.55 -11.71 -57.83
CA GLY A 259 -53.36 -13.14 -57.70
C GLY A 259 -54.38 -13.72 -56.72
N ARG A 260 -55.12 -14.72 -57.20
CA ARG A 260 -56.22 -15.44 -56.53
C ARG A 260 -55.97 -15.72 -55.04
N LYS A 261 -56.99 -15.46 -54.21
CA LYS A 261 -57.15 -16.13 -52.91
C LYS A 261 -57.32 -17.63 -53.20
N GLY A 262 -56.27 -18.40 -52.94
CA GLY A 262 -56.31 -19.86 -53.00
C GLY A 262 -54.97 -20.43 -52.55
N GLU A 263 -55.01 -21.25 -51.50
CA GLU A 263 -53.97 -22.22 -51.12
C GLU A 263 -52.60 -21.72 -50.67
N ARG A 264 -52.48 -21.27 -49.41
CA ARG A 264 -51.31 -21.58 -48.57
C ARG A 264 -51.71 -21.81 -47.11
N ARG A 265 -52.71 -22.67 -46.88
CA ARG A 265 -53.08 -23.16 -45.54
C ARG A 265 -52.41 -24.50 -45.17
N GLY A 266 -51.54 -25.04 -46.04
CA GLY A 266 -50.86 -26.33 -45.85
C GLY A 266 -49.43 -26.26 -45.30
N GLU A 267 -48.64 -25.22 -45.58
CA GLU A 267 -47.20 -25.23 -45.23
C GLU A 267 -46.87 -24.72 -43.83
N ARG A 268 -47.74 -23.92 -43.18
CA ARG A 268 -47.45 -23.41 -41.83
C ARG A 268 -47.58 -24.47 -40.73
N ARG A 269 -48.47 -25.46 -40.89
CA ARG A 269 -48.59 -26.57 -39.93
C ARG A 269 -47.33 -27.44 -39.88
N ASN A 270 -46.56 -27.51 -40.97
CA ASN A 270 -45.35 -28.34 -41.02
C ASN A 270 -44.10 -27.63 -40.46
N ARG A 271 -44.12 -26.30 -40.29
CA ARG A 271 -43.01 -25.55 -39.68
C ARG A 271 -43.11 -25.51 -38.16
N ASP A 272 -44.33 -25.36 -37.62
CA ASP A 272 -44.57 -25.43 -36.18
C ASP A 272 -44.32 -26.86 -35.65
N ASN A 273 -44.76 -27.89 -36.38
CA ASN A 273 -44.44 -29.29 -36.05
C ASN A 273 -42.93 -29.63 -36.14
N ARG A 274 -42.12 -28.88 -36.90
CA ARG A 274 -40.65 -29.05 -36.93
C ARG A 274 -39.98 -28.39 -35.73
N ARG A 275 -40.47 -27.22 -35.30
CA ARG A 275 -39.96 -26.49 -34.13
C ARG A 275 -40.29 -27.18 -32.80
N ASP A 276 -41.48 -27.77 -32.69
CA ASP A 276 -41.85 -28.53 -31.49
C ASP A 276 -41.07 -29.86 -31.36
N LYS A 277 -40.64 -30.46 -32.49
CA LYS A 277 -39.83 -31.68 -32.49
C LYS A 277 -38.36 -31.43 -32.12
N ASP A 278 -37.80 -30.29 -32.51
CA ASP A 278 -36.44 -29.87 -32.11
C ASP A 278 -36.39 -29.46 -30.63
N SER A 279 -37.43 -28.79 -30.13
CA SER A 279 -37.53 -28.36 -28.72
C SER A 279 -37.64 -29.53 -27.74
N GLN A 280 -38.31 -30.63 -28.13
CA GLN A 280 -38.35 -31.87 -27.32
C GLN A 280 -37.05 -32.70 -27.40
N GLY A 281 -36.28 -32.55 -28.48
CA GLY A 281 -34.97 -33.21 -28.65
C GLY A 281 -33.87 -32.59 -27.80
N GLU A 282 -33.85 -31.27 -27.65
CA GLU A 282 -32.89 -30.55 -26.81
C GLU A 282 -33.17 -30.76 -25.32
N GLY A 283 -34.42 -30.68 -24.87
CA GLY A 283 -34.77 -30.94 -23.46
C GLY A 283 -34.46 -32.36 -22.99
N ARG A 284 -34.47 -33.35 -23.90
CA ARG A 284 -34.05 -34.74 -23.59
C ARG A 284 -32.53 -34.90 -23.61
N ARG A 285 -31.79 -34.10 -24.39
CA ARG A 285 -30.31 -34.06 -24.38
C ARG A 285 -29.77 -33.33 -23.15
N GLU A 286 -30.40 -32.25 -22.71
CA GLU A 286 -30.03 -31.56 -21.47
C GLU A 286 -30.30 -32.44 -20.24
N ARG A 287 -31.50 -33.03 -20.10
CA ARG A 287 -31.79 -33.96 -18.99
C ARG A 287 -30.89 -35.21 -18.97
N LYS A 288 -30.36 -35.63 -20.13
CA LYS A 288 -29.37 -36.72 -20.21
C LYS A 288 -27.97 -36.24 -19.82
N LYS A 289 -27.56 -35.04 -20.24
CA LYS A 289 -26.30 -34.41 -19.81
C LYS A 289 -26.29 -34.11 -18.31
N ASP A 290 -27.41 -33.65 -17.74
CA ASP A 290 -27.52 -33.38 -16.30
C ASP A 290 -27.48 -34.69 -15.49
N ARG A 291 -28.18 -35.75 -15.94
CA ARG A 291 -28.04 -37.10 -15.33
C ARG A 291 -26.65 -37.70 -15.47
N GLU A 292 -25.93 -37.41 -16.56
CA GLU A 292 -24.53 -37.85 -16.75
C GLU A 292 -23.57 -37.02 -15.90
N ARG A 293 -23.83 -35.72 -15.67
CA ARG A 293 -23.09 -34.86 -14.74
C ARG A 293 -23.29 -35.27 -13.29
N GLU A 294 -24.53 -35.53 -12.87
CA GLU A 294 -24.86 -36.01 -11.52
C GLU A 294 -24.26 -37.41 -11.27
N ARG A 295 -24.19 -38.29 -12.29
CA ARG A 295 -23.46 -39.56 -12.19
C ARG A 295 -21.94 -39.39 -12.13
N GLY A 296 -21.38 -38.40 -12.84
CA GLY A 296 -19.96 -38.06 -12.79
C GLY A 296 -19.54 -37.53 -11.42
N GLU A 297 -20.32 -36.62 -10.84
CA GLU A 297 -20.05 -36.08 -9.50
C GLU A 297 -20.27 -37.11 -8.38
N ALA A 298 -21.17 -38.08 -8.56
CA ALA A 298 -21.31 -39.21 -7.64
C ALA A 298 -20.12 -40.20 -7.76
N GLY A 299 -19.65 -40.48 -8.98
CA GLY A 299 -18.48 -41.32 -9.23
C GLY A 299 -17.19 -40.72 -8.69
N ASP A 300 -16.97 -39.42 -8.88
CA ASP A 300 -15.79 -38.72 -8.35
C ASP A 300 -15.80 -38.63 -6.81
N ARG A 301 -16.99 -38.54 -6.19
CA ARG A 301 -17.13 -38.63 -4.72
C ARG A 301 -16.80 -40.04 -4.20
N GLU A 302 -17.27 -41.10 -4.86
CA GLU A 302 -16.97 -42.48 -4.47
C GLU A 302 -15.48 -42.84 -4.67
N ASP A 303 -14.84 -42.34 -5.74
CA ASP A 303 -13.39 -42.55 -5.98
C ASP A 303 -12.53 -41.77 -4.99
N SER A 304 -12.97 -40.56 -4.59
CA SER A 304 -12.32 -39.75 -3.57
C SER A 304 -12.38 -40.40 -2.19
N GLU A 305 -13.53 -40.97 -1.81
CA GLU A 305 -13.68 -41.70 -0.55
C GLU A 305 -12.87 -43.01 -0.53
N ASN A 306 -12.82 -43.75 -1.64
CA ASN A 306 -12.00 -44.95 -1.74
C ASN A 306 -10.49 -44.66 -1.73
N ARG A 307 -10.05 -43.55 -2.34
CA ARG A 307 -8.65 -43.09 -2.25
C ARG A 307 -8.27 -42.75 -0.82
N ASN A 308 -9.13 -42.02 -0.10
CA ASN A 308 -8.90 -41.62 1.29
C ASN A 308 -8.87 -42.84 2.24
N LYS A 309 -9.71 -43.86 1.98
CA LYS A 309 -9.76 -45.12 2.73
C LYS A 309 -8.54 -46.02 2.47
N THR A 310 -8.00 -45.99 1.26
CA THR A 310 -6.77 -46.70 0.88
C THR A 310 -5.52 -46.04 1.47
N GLU A 311 -5.52 -44.71 1.55
CA GLU A 311 -4.43 -43.92 2.15
C GLU A 311 -4.41 -44.01 3.68
N GLN A 312 -5.58 -44.06 4.34
CA GLN A 312 -5.69 -44.39 5.77
C GLN A 312 -5.25 -45.82 6.11
N ARG A 313 -5.51 -46.81 5.23
CA ARG A 313 -5.00 -48.18 5.40
C ARG A 313 -3.47 -48.27 5.24
N ARG A 314 -2.87 -47.48 4.33
CA ARG A 314 -1.41 -47.39 4.20
C ARG A 314 -0.75 -46.73 5.43
N ARG A 315 -1.35 -45.69 6.01
CA ARG A 315 -0.84 -45.04 7.23
C ARG A 315 -0.95 -45.92 8.49
N ARG A 316 -1.95 -46.80 8.59
CA ARG A 316 -2.06 -47.78 9.69
C ARG A 316 -1.07 -48.95 9.60
N GLY A 317 -0.50 -49.21 8.41
CA GLY A 317 0.48 -50.28 8.21
C GLY A 317 1.92 -49.91 8.55
N GLN A 318 2.24 -48.62 8.67
CA GLN A 318 3.60 -48.11 8.90
C GLN A 318 3.92 -47.76 10.36
N ASN A 319 2.98 -47.96 11.29
CA ASN A 319 3.20 -47.73 12.74
C ASN A 319 3.30 -49.06 13.51
N ARG A 320 4.29 -49.89 13.13
CA ARG A 320 4.77 -50.99 13.97
C ARG A 320 6.29 -50.94 13.98
N ASP A 321 6.84 -50.13 14.88
CA ASP A 321 8.23 -50.20 15.32
C ASP A 321 8.33 -50.92 16.67
N PRO A 322 9.51 -51.51 16.99
CA PRO A 322 9.62 -52.65 17.90
C PRO A 322 9.65 -52.26 19.38
N VAL A 323 9.22 -53.21 20.21
CA VAL A 323 9.22 -53.16 21.68
C VAL A 323 10.66 -53.13 22.21
N VAL A 324 10.99 -52.09 22.99
CA VAL A 324 12.13 -52.06 23.92
C VAL A 324 11.58 -51.99 25.35
N SER A 325 12.00 -52.95 26.18
CA SER A 325 11.62 -53.11 27.59
C SER A 325 12.27 -52.06 28.50
N PRO A 326 11.64 -51.67 29.63
CA PRO A 326 12.28 -50.82 30.63
C PRO A 326 12.94 -51.66 31.75
N GLU A 327 14.07 -51.15 32.23
CA GLU A 327 14.76 -51.62 33.44
C GLU A 327 13.93 -51.35 34.69
N GLY A 328 13.86 -52.36 35.57
CA GLY A 328 13.36 -52.23 36.93
C GLY A 328 14.51 -52.01 37.91
N GLY A 329 14.41 -50.96 38.73
CA GLY A 329 15.22 -50.80 39.92
C GLY A 329 14.79 -51.76 41.01
N GLY A 330 15.75 -52.43 41.65
CA GLY A 330 15.61 -53.09 42.93
C GLY A 330 16.50 -52.39 43.97
N PRO A 331 16.09 -52.28 45.24
CA PRO A 331 16.93 -51.78 46.32
C PRO A 331 17.69 -52.93 46.98
N GLU A 332 18.94 -52.72 47.41
CA GLU A 332 19.51 -53.45 48.55
C GLU A 332 20.80 -52.79 49.07
N GLN A 333 20.79 -52.59 50.40
CA GLN A 333 21.87 -52.39 51.39
C GLN A 333 22.57 -51.03 51.48
#